data_AF-A0AAW9CJD7-F1
#
_entry.id   AF-A0AAW9CJD7-F1
#
_cell.length_a   1.000
_cell.length_b   1.000
_cell.length_c   1.000
_cell.angle_alpha   90.00
_cell.angle_beta   90.00
_cell.angle_gamma   90.00
#
_symmetry.space_group_name_H-M   'P 1'
#
loop_
_entity.id
_entity.type
_entity.pdbx_description
1 polymer ?
#
loop_
_entity_poly.entity_id
_entity_poly.type
_entity_poly.pdbx_seq_one_letter_code
_entity_poly.pdbx_strand_id
1 'polypeptide(L)'
;MRAGAPSSAHGAGKIAIVQETLEPGASVSAVARRHGVNANQVFGWRKQYQEGSLAAVKAGETVVPVSELAAAIKEIKELQRLLGKKTLEVEILKEAVEWGRSKNLIARSPLLPGDDR
;
A
#
# COMPACT_ATOMS: atom_id res chain seq x y z
N MET A 1 -47.93 -33.00 -9.51
CA MET A 1 -47.40 -32.49 -8.23
C MET A 1 -45.88 -32.40 -8.29
N ARG A 2 -45.33 -31.20 -8.48
CA ARG A 2 -44.21 -30.62 -7.72
C ARG A 2 -43.97 -29.22 -8.29
N ALA A 3 -44.48 -28.23 -7.56
CA ALA A 3 -44.19 -26.83 -7.80
C ALA A 3 -42.72 -26.58 -7.42
N GLY A 4 -41.94 -26.05 -8.37
CA GLY A 4 -40.57 -25.58 -8.16
C GLY A 4 -40.47 -24.12 -8.60
N ALA A 5 -40.98 -23.22 -7.78
CA ALA A 5 -40.67 -21.79 -7.86
C ALA A 5 -39.35 -21.50 -7.10
N PRO A 6 -38.79 -20.28 -7.18
CA PRO A 6 -38.04 -19.75 -8.31
C PRO A 6 -36.56 -19.51 -7.94
N SER A 7 -35.70 -19.47 -8.96
CA SER A 7 -34.32 -18.96 -8.85
C SER A 7 -34.35 -17.49 -8.46
N SER A 8 -34.05 -17.16 -7.20
CA SER A 8 -33.86 -15.77 -6.76
C SER A 8 -33.03 -15.68 -5.48
N ALA A 9 -31.84 -15.06 -5.60
CA ALA A 9 -31.12 -14.24 -4.61
C ALA A 9 -29.59 -14.24 -4.87
N HIS A 10 -29.15 -13.72 -6.03
CA HIS A 10 -27.74 -13.32 -6.23
C HIS A 10 -27.60 -11.87 -5.78
N GLY A 11 -27.30 -11.60 -4.50
CA GLY A 11 -27.38 -10.21 -4.01
C GLY A 11 -26.50 -9.78 -2.83
N ALA A 12 -25.79 -10.68 -2.15
CA ALA A 12 -24.89 -10.28 -1.08
C ALA A 12 -23.44 -10.25 -1.58
N GLY A 13 -22.80 -9.08 -1.53
CA GLY A 13 -21.38 -8.95 -1.82
C GLY A 13 -20.53 -9.78 -0.85
N LYS A 14 -19.38 -10.28 -1.32
CA LYS A 14 -18.41 -11.11 -0.56
C LYS A 14 -18.16 -10.61 0.88
N ILE A 15 -18.04 -9.29 1.07
CA ILE A 15 -17.83 -8.65 2.37
C ILE A 15 -19.05 -8.82 3.30
N ALA A 16 -20.27 -8.66 2.78
CA ALA A 16 -21.50 -8.81 3.58
C ALA A 16 -21.65 -10.25 4.10
N ILE A 17 -21.34 -11.24 3.26
CA ILE A 17 -21.34 -12.66 3.66
C ILE A 17 -20.31 -12.90 4.77
N VAL A 18 -19.10 -12.35 4.64
CA VAL A 18 -18.06 -12.51 5.65
C VAL A 18 -18.44 -11.83 6.98
N GLN A 19 -18.98 -10.62 6.95
CA GLN A 19 -19.45 -9.91 8.14
C GLN A 19 -20.52 -10.70 8.88
N GLU A 20 -21.47 -11.28 8.16
CA GLU A 20 -22.50 -12.13 8.76
C GLU A 20 -21.92 -13.37 9.47
N THR A 21 -20.78 -13.91 8.99
CA THR A 21 -20.09 -15.01 9.70
C THR A 21 -19.32 -14.59 10.95
N LEU A 22 -19.15 -13.29 11.19
CA LEU A 22 -18.46 -12.75 12.37
C LEU A 22 -19.44 -12.44 13.52
N GLU A 23 -20.75 -12.44 13.25
CA GLU A 23 -21.77 -12.25 14.28
C GLU A 23 -21.68 -13.33 15.38
N PRO A 24 -21.83 -12.97 16.67
CA PRO A 24 -21.81 -13.94 17.77
C PRO A 24 -22.84 -15.06 17.56
N GLY A 25 -22.37 -16.32 17.54
CA GLY A 25 -23.21 -17.49 17.32
C GLY A 25 -23.48 -17.84 15.85
N ALA A 26 -22.94 -17.09 14.88
CA ALA A 26 -23.09 -17.40 13.47
C ALA A 26 -22.24 -18.61 13.05
N SER A 27 -22.86 -19.55 12.34
CA SER A 27 -22.18 -20.68 11.70
C SER A 27 -21.84 -20.35 10.25
N VAL A 28 -20.56 -20.48 9.88
CA VAL A 28 -20.07 -20.29 8.50
C VAL A 28 -20.87 -21.16 7.52
N SER A 29 -21.15 -22.41 7.86
CA SER A 29 -21.91 -23.33 7.01
C SER A 29 -23.38 -22.92 6.85
N ALA A 30 -23.98 -22.33 7.88
CA ALA A 30 -25.36 -21.85 7.82
C ALA A 30 -25.47 -20.59 6.94
N VAL A 31 -24.55 -19.65 7.10
CA VAL A 31 -24.46 -18.44 6.28
C VAL A 31 -24.17 -18.81 4.82
N ALA A 32 -23.23 -19.73 4.58
CA ALA A 32 -22.89 -20.19 3.24
C ALA A 32 -24.09 -20.78 2.49
N ARG A 33 -24.89 -21.63 3.15
CA ARG A 33 -26.13 -22.17 2.56
C ARG A 33 -27.17 -21.10 2.24
N ARG A 34 -27.31 -20.08 3.10
CA ARG A 34 -28.27 -18.98 2.89
C ARG A 34 -27.93 -18.15 1.66
N HIS A 35 -26.64 -17.98 1.38
CA HIS A 35 -26.13 -17.24 0.23
C HIS A 35 -25.79 -18.13 -0.98
N GLY A 36 -26.04 -19.44 -0.90
CA GLY A 36 -25.74 -20.38 -1.98
C GLY A 36 -24.24 -20.50 -2.33
N VAL A 37 -23.34 -20.17 -1.39
CA VAL A 37 -21.88 -20.19 -1.59
C VAL A 37 -21.24 -21.37 -0.88
N ASN A 38 -20.06 -21.82 -1.34
CA ASN A 38 -19.36 -22.92 -0.70
C ASN A 38 -18.74 -22.47 0.63
N ALA A 39 -18.96 -23.22 1.71
CA ALA A 39 -18.43 -22.90 3.04
C ALA A 39 -16.90 -22.75 3.06
N ASN A 40 -16.16 -23.54 2.28
CA ASN A 40 -14.69 -23.43 2.17
C ASN A 40 -14.26 -22.08 1.58
N GLN A 41 -15.03 -21.55 0.62
CA GLN A 41 -14.77 -20.21 0.08
C GLN A 41 -15.01 -19.14 1.14
N VAL A 42 -16.09 -19.26 1.91
CA VAL A 42 -16.39 -18.34 3.01
C VAL A 42 -15.33 -18.39 4.11
N PHE A 43 -14.77 -19.55 4.44
CA PHE A 43 -13.61 -19.66 5.34
C PHE A 43 -12.39 -18.93 4.81
N GLY A 44 -12.06 -19.12 3.52
CA GLY A 44 -10.96 -18.40 2.88
C GLY A 44 -11.17 -16.89 2.90
N TRP A 45 -12.40 -16.44 2.65
CA TRP A 45 -12.77 -15.03 2.70
C TRP A 45 -12.70 -14.50 4.15
N ARG A 46 -13.24 -15.20 5.14
CA ARG A 46 -13.15 -14.79 6.55
C ARG A 46 -11.70 -14.62 7.00
N LYS A 47 -10.82 -15.55 6.62
CA LYS A 47 -9.38 -15.46 6.89
C LYS A 47 -8.78 -14.19 6.26
N GLN A 48 -9.02 -13.98 4.97
CA GLN A 48 -8.58 -12.75 4.27
C GLN A 48 -9.13 -11.47 4.93
N TYR A 49 -10.35 -11.50 5.46
CA TYR A 49 -10.96 -10.35 6.13
C TYR A 49 -10.30 -10.03 7.48
N GLN A 50 -10.02 -11.06 8.29
CA GLN A 50 -9.32 -10.92 9.56
C GLN A 50 -7.86 -10.50 9.37
N GLU A 51 -7.23 -10.92 8.27
CA GLU A 51 -5.87 -10.53 7.88
C GLU A 51 -5.81 -9.15 7.18
N GLY A 52 -6.95 -8.45 7.02
CA GLY A 52 -7.02 -7.12 6.39
C GLY A 52 -6.93 -7.12 4.85
N SER A 53 -6.93 -8.29 4.22
CA SER A 53 -6.77 -8.53 2.78
C SER A 53 -8.07 -8.38 1.96
N LEU A 54 -9.24 -8.27 2.60
CA LEU A 54 -10.53 -8.23 1.89
C LEU A 54 -11.09 -6.84 1.59
N ALA A 55 -10.36 -5.78 1.94
CA ALA A 55 -10.71 -4.41 1.52
C ALA A 55 -10.63 -4.22 -0.02
N ALA A 56 -10.04 -5.17 -0.77
CA ALA A 56 -9.83 -5.09 -2.22
C ALA A 56 -11.02 -5.47 -3.13
N VAL A 57 -12.22 -5.80 -2.60
CA VAL A 57 -13.36 -6.20 -3.45
C VAL A 57 -14.56 -5.26 -3.33
N LYS A 58 -14.28 -3.94 -3.25
CA LYS A 58 -15.18 -2.93 -3.80
C LYS A 58 -14.45 -2.22 -4.92
N ALA A 59 -14.93 -2.42 -6.15
CA ALA A 59 -14.64 -1.62 -7.33
C ALA A 59 -13.15 -1.48 -7.75
N GLY A 60 -12.48 -2.59 -8.10
CA GLY A 60 -11.33 -2.55 -9.03
C GLY A 60 -10.07 -1.77 -8.61
N GLU A 61 -9.97 -1.30 -7.36
CA GLU A 61 -8.77 -0.62 -6.86
C GLU A 61 -7.80 -1.61 -6.22
N THR A 62 -6.51 -1.45 -6.53
CA THR A 62 -5.39 -2.21 -5.96
C THR A 62 -5.25 -1.85 -4.49
N VAL A 63 -5.81 -2.67 -3.59
CA VAL A 63 -5.72 -2.39 -2.16
C VAL A 63 -4.45 -3.00 -1.60
N VAL A 64 -3.55 -2.11 -1.16
CA VAL A 64 -2.31 -2.46 -0.47
C VAL A 64 -2.64 -2.90 0.96
N PRO A 65 -2.11 -4.04 1.44
CA PRO A 65 -2.27 -4.46 2.83
C PRO A 65 -1.83 -3.39 3.83
N VAL A 66 -2.54 -3.27 4.95
CA VAL A 66 -2.23 -2.28 6.00
C VAL A 66 -0.81 -2.43 6.54
N SER A 67 -0.28 -3.66 6.59
CA SER A 67 1.10 -3.95 6.97
C SER A 67 2.13 -3.41 5.97
N GLU A 68 1.85 -3.52 4.67
CA GLU A 68 2.69 -2.97 3.61
C GLU A 68 2.63 -1.44 3.60
N LEU A 69 1.46 -0.85 3.84
CA LEU A 69 1.31 0.59 4.01
C LEU A 69 2.11 1.09 5.23
N ALA A 70 2.04 0.39 6.37
CA ALA A 70 2.80 0.74 7.56
C ALA A 70 4.31 0.63 7.34
N ALA A 71 4.77 -0.41 6.63
CA ALA A 71 6.16 -0.57 6.24
C ALA A 71 6.63 0.55 5.31
N ALA A 72 5.83 0.89 4.30
CA ALA A 72 6.13 1.99 3.37
C ALA A 72 6.20 3.34 4.09
N ILE A 73 5.29 3.61 5.04
CA ILE A 73 5.33 4.84 5.86
C ILE A 73 6.62 4.90 6.70
N LYS A 74 7.06 3.77 7.25
CA LYS A 74 8.32 3.70 8.01
C LYS A 74 9.51 4.01 7.11
N GLU A 75 9.55 3.43 5.92
CA GLU A 75 10.61 3.65 4.93
C GLU A 75 10.65 5.11 4.47
N ILE A 76 9.49 5.71 4.19
CA ILE A 76 9.37 7.14 3.81
C ILE A 76 9.97 8.03 4.89
N LYS A 77 9.67 7.76 6.18
CA LYS A 77 10.21 8.56 7.29
C LYS A 77 11.74 8.46 7.37
N GLU A 78 12.29 7.27 7.17
CA GLU A 78 13.74 7.07 7.21
C GLU A 78 14.44 7.73 6.01
N LEU A 79 13.88 7.59 4.81
CA LEU A 79 14.38 8.26 3.62
C LEU A 79 14.32 9.79 3.77
N GLN A 80 13.24 10.34 4.31
CA GLN A 80 13.14 11.77 4.61
C GLN A 80 14.23 12.25 5.58
N ARG A 81 14.51 11.45 6.62
CA ARG A 81 15.57 11.75 7.60
C ARG A 81 16.96 11.73 6.94
N LEU A 82 17.25 10.70 6.14
CA LEU A 82 18.52 10.57 5.42
C LEU A 82 18.72 11.69 4.40
N LEU A 83 17.66 12.03 3.65
CA LEU A 83 17.68 13.13 2.70
C LEU A 83 17.98 14.46 3.40
N GLY A 84 17.29 14.75 4.52
CA GLY A 84 17.55 15.97 5.30
C GLY A 84 19.01 16.09 5.75
N LYS A 85 19.62 15.00 6.21
CA LYS A 85 21.05 14.97 6.58
C LYS A 85 21.95 15.27 5.37
N LYS A 86 21.65 14.68 4.21
CA LYS A 86 22.45 14.89 3.00
C LYS A 86 22.27 16.28 2.40
N THR A 87 21.08 16.87 2.49
CA THR A 87 20.85 18.27 2.09
C THR A 87 21.74 19.22 2.89
N LEU A 88 21.76 19.07 4.23
CA LEU A 88 22.61 19.91 5.08
C LEU A 88 24.10 19.75 4.76
N GLU A 89 24.57 18.52 4.52
CA GLU A 89 25.96 18.27 4.10
C GLU A 89 26.30 18.98 2.79
N VAL A 90 25.40 18.92 1.80
CA VAL A 90 25.58 19.62 0.51
C VAL A 90 25.60 21.13 0.68
N GLU A 91 24.76 21.70 1.55
CA GLU A 91 24.77 23.14 1.84
C GLU A 91 26.10 23.58 2.45
N ILE A 92 26.59 22.87 3.47
CA ILE A 92 27.87 23.15 4.11
C ILE A 92 29.03 23.05 3.10
N LEU A 93 29.01 22.02 2.26
CA LEU A 93 30.06 21.85 1.24
C LEU A 93 30.02 22.98 0.20
N LYS A 94 28.83 23.42 -0.21
CA LYS A 94 28.69 24.59 -1.11
C LYS A 94 29.22 25.86 -0.45
N GLU A 95 28.89 26.11 0.81
CA GLU A 95 29.43 27.26 1.56
C GLU A 95 30.96 27.21 1.65
N ALA A 96 31.53 26.03 1.93
CA ALA A 96 32.98 25.85 1.98
C ALA A 96 33.65 26.11 0.62
N VAL A 97 33.03 25.67 -0.48
CA VAL A 97 33.52 25.93 -1.84
C VAL A 97 33.46 27.42 -2.17
N GLU A 98 32.36 28.09 -1.87
CA GLU A 98 32.21 29.54 -2.09
C GLU A 98 33.20 30.35 -1.26
N TRP A 99 33.46 29.92 -0.02
CA TRP A 99 34.49 30.51 0.82
C TRP A 99 35.89 30.31 0.24
N GLY A 100 36.21 29.10 -0.26
CA GLY A 100 37.48 28.80 -0.90
C GLY A 100 37.70 29.59 -2.20
N ARG A 101 36.66 29.78 -3.00
CA ARG A 101 36.68 30.64 -4.21
C ARG A 101 36.90 32.10 -3.85
N SER A 102 36.14 32.62 -2.88
CA SER A 102 36.23 34.02 -2.43
C SER A 102 37.61 34.37 -1.88
N LYS A 103 38.26 33.42 -1.21
CA LYS A 103 39.62 33.60 -0.67
C LYS A 103 40.73 33.19 -1.65
N ASN A 104 40.41 32.86 -2.90
CA ASN A 104 41.36 32.37 -3.91
C ASN A 104 42.17 31.14 -3.44
N LEU A 105 41.64 30.39 -2.48
CA LEU A 105 42.26 29.18 -1.91
C LEU A 105 42.01 27.95 -2.78
N ILE A 106 40.98 28.00 -3.63
CA ILE A 106 40.75 27.02 -4.69
C ILE A 106 41.33 27.64 -5.96
N ALA A 107 42.45 27.08 -6.44
CA ALA A 107 42.99 27.45 -7.74
C ALA A 107 41.86 27.33 -8.77
N ARG A 108 41.59 28.40 -9.54
CA ARG A 108 40.70 28.31 -10.69
C ARG A 108 41.19 27.13 -11.52
N SER A 109 40.35 26.11 -11.71
CA SER A 109 40.62 25.06 -12.69
C SER A 109 41.07 25.76 -13.97
N PRO A 110 42.20 25.39 -14.58
CA PRO A 110 42.52 25.88 -15.90
C PRO A 110 41.31 25.53 -16.76
N LEU A 111 40.62 26.55 -17.28
CA LEU A 111 39.62 26.36 -18.30
C LEU A 111 40.36 25.66 -19.44
N LEU A 112 40.10 24.37 -19.63
CA LEU A 112 40.45 23.74 -20.89
C LEU A 112 39.72 24.56 -21.96
N PRO A 113 40.43 25.06 -22.99
CA PRO A 113 39.81 25.82 -24.06
C PRO A 113 38.67 24.96 -24.60
N GLY A 114 37.48 25.55 -24.70
CA GLY A 114 36.36 24.89 -25.37
C GLY A 114 36.84 24.48 -26.75
N ASP A 115 36.61 23.21 -27.09
CA ASP A 115 36.74 22.73 -28.46
C ASP A 115 35.68 23.44 -29.30
N ASP A 116 35.99 24.66 -29.73
CA ASP A 116 35.45 25.23 -30.95
C ASP A 116 36.21 24.58 -32.11
N ARG A 117 35.72 23.41 -32.55
CA ARG A 117 35.88 22.86 -33.91
C ARG A 117 35.04 21.59 -34.13
#